data_AF-A0A942SBX4-F1
#
_entry.id   AF-A0A942SBX4-F1
#
_cell.length_a   1.000
_cell.length_b   1.000
_cell.length_c   1.000
_cell.angle_alpha   90.00
_cell.angle_beta   90.00
_cell.angle_gamma   90.00
#
_symmetry.space_group_name_H-M   'P 1'
#
loop_
_entity.id
_entity.type
_entity.pdbx_description
1 polymer ?
#
loop_
_entity_poly.entity_id
_entity_poly.type
_entity_poly.pdbx_seq_one_letter_code
_entity_poly.pdbx_strand_id
1 'polypeptide(L)'
;MKDFWLSCGHHLLDRDEGGGLIVTDDFLKVYFARPELTPPPEACVVERALHAALLEDPRRVVGADEIGAMADPDAQENWAVVLEFRDHLLKHPTLEAAYLALIRGGVGRTPPLFLNQLVHVILRNVLDECEDPFVLRAGELFYRSQRVTTHEGSLLVADEETIAGNNPGQVSPLVGMLGIEKSAEIDVLNDDNADTYYERSDRYDMALDLTAGRRGHEALGEVIARWIRHLLAMEASVVPVVELKDARFTWYVGLDTEGTRIGDMLWNGEQIDTAVQGRLVALYALRPEGADAPADKDAPPAYLILGMNEDKMLRMKPQNLLTGLNVKRLETAT
;
A
#
# COMPACT_ATOMS: atom_id res chain seq x y z
N MET A 1 4.94 23.83 -5.55
CA MET A 1 5.15 22.38 -5.49
C MET A 1 3.97 21.73 -6.21
N LYS A 2 4.21 20.76 -7.09
CA LYS A 2 3.12 20.03 -7.76
C LYS A 2 2.53 19.05 -6.74
N ASP A 3 1.22 19.11 -6.51
CA ASP A 3 0.54 18.23 -5.56
C ASP A 3 0.15 16.90 -6.23
N PHE A 4 -0.11 15.86 -5.43
CA PHE A 4 -0.46 14.53 -5.91
C PHE A 4 -1.27 13.74 -4.88
N TRP A 5 -2.04 12.76 -5.36
CA TRP A 5 -2.90 11.90 -4.53
C TRP A 5 -3.86 12.69 -3.64
N LEU A 6 -4.55 13.69 -4.20
CA LEU A 6 -5.45 14.56 -3.43
C LEU A 6 -6.55 13.75 -2.73
N SER A 7 -6.97 12.65 -3.35
CA SER A 7 -7.98 11.73 -2.83
C SER A 7 -7.59 11.02 -1.52
N CYS A 8 -6.31 11.00 -1.12
CA CYS A 8 -5.90 10.36 0.13
C CYS A 8 -6.32 11.13 1.40
N GLY A 9 -6.71 12.40 1.26
CA GLY A 9 -7.11 13.25 2.39
C GLY A 9 -5.95 13.83 3.20
N HIS A 10 -4.72 13.79 2.68
CA HIS A 10 -3.53 14.37 3.35
C HIS A 10 -3.71 15.85 3.70
N HIS A 11 -4.35 16.63 2.81
CA HIS A 11 -4.66 18.05 3.02
C HIS A 11 -5.64 18.34 4.16
N LEU A 12 -6.29 17.31 4.72
CA LEU A 12 -7.19 17.45 5.86
C LEU A 12 -6.46 17.26 7.20
N LEU A 13 -5.18 16.90 7.18
CA LEU A 13 -4.41 16.53 8.36
C LEU A 13 -3.37 17.60 8.72
N ASP A 14 -3.06 17.67 10.01
CA ASP A 14 -1.93 18.44 10.51
C ASP A 14 -0.71 17.53 10.73
N ARG A 15 0.46 18.13 10.99
CA ARG A 15 1.68 17.41 11.37
C ARG A 15 2.10 17.77 12.79
N ASP A 16 2.63 16.79 13.53
CA ASP A 16 3.31 17.04 14.80
C ASP A 16 4.75 17.52 14.59
N GLU A 17 5.47 17.79 15.68
CA GLU A 17 6.88 18.22 15.63
C GLU A 17 7.81 17.16 15.00
N GLY A 18 7.42 15.88 15.03
CA GLY A 18 8.14 14.77 14.41
C GLY A 18 7.75 14.54 12.94
N GLY A 19 6.84 15.34 12.38
CA GLY A 19 6.33 15.21 11.01
C GLY A 19 5.26 14.13 10.82
N GLY A 20 4.79 13.49 11.89
CA GLY A 20 3.71 12.50 11.83
C GLY A 20 2.33 13.16 11.71
N LEU A 21 1.39 12.47 11.07
CA LEU A 21 0.07 13.01 10.74
C LEU A 21 -0.88 12.97 11.95
N ILE A 22 -1.38 14.14 12.37
CA ILE A 22 -2.34 14.29 13.46
C ILE A 22 -3.76 14.17 12.93
N VAL A 23 -4.58 13.33 13.57
CA VAL A 23 -6.00 13.16 13.24
C VAL A 23 -6.78 14.44 13.51
N THR A 24 -7.42 14.99 12.49
CA THR A 24 -8.30 16.15 12.57
C THR A 24 -9.77 15.75 12.48
N ASP A 25 -10.65 16.67 12.86
CA ASP A 25 -12.10 16.48 12.75
C ASP A 25 -12.53 16.31 11.28
N ASP A 26 -11.91 17.04 10.35
CA ASP A 26 -12.25 16.97 8.93
C ASP A 26 -11.82 15.64 8.29
N PHE A 27 -10.67 15.10 8.70
CA PHE A 27 -10.26 13.76 8.26
C PHE A 27 -11.23 12.66 8.76
N LEU A 28 -11.74 12.78 10.00
CA LEU A 28 -12.72 11.84 10.53
C LEU A 28 -14.05 11.90 9.77
N LYS A 29 -14.52 13.11 9.40
CA LYS A 29 -15.76 13.29 8.62
C LYS A 29 -15.72 12.58 7.27
N VAL A 30 -14.55 12.42 6.64
CA VAL A 30 -14.42 11.65 5.38
C VAL A 30 -14.89 10.22 5.56
N TYR A 31 -14.64 9.59 6.72
CA TYR A 31 -15.15 8.24 6.99
C TYR A 31 -16.67 8.24 7.12
N PHE A 32 -17.26 9.23 7.78
CA PHE A 32 -18.73 9.33 7.95
C PHE A 32 -19.47 9.74 6.68
N ALA A 33 -18.77 10.35 5.72
CA ALA A 33 -19.30 10.70 4.41
C ALA A 33 -19.28 9.53 3.41
N ARG A 34 -18.77 8.37 3.81
CA ARG A 34 -18.78 7.17 2.96
C ARG A 34 -20.21 6.71 2.66
N PRO A 35 -20.50 6.17 1.47
CA PRO A 35 -21.83 5.69 1.11
C PRO A 35 -22.38 4.65 2.10
N GLU A 36 -21.52 3.82 2.67
CA GLU A 36 -21.88 2.77 3.64
C GLU A 36 -22.37 3.31 5.00
N LEU A 37 -22.09 4.59 5.30
CA LEU A 37 -22.51 5.27 6.53
C LEU A 37 -23.45 6.45 6.30
N THR A 38 -23.64 6.84 5.05
CA THR A 38 -24.59 7.90 4.70
C THR A 38 -26.00 7.33 4.84
N PRO A 39 -26.81 7.80 5.80
CA PRO A 39 -28.09 7.17 6.09
C PRO A 39 -29.00 7.27 4.85
N PRO A 40 -29.57 6.15 4.38
CA PRO A 40 -30.50 6.21 3.25
C PRO A 40 -31.82 6.91 3.65
N PRO A 41 -32.66 7.30 2.69
CA PRO A 41 -33.92 8.00 2.98
C PRO A 41 -34.82 7.27 4.00
N GLU A 42 -34.82 5.95 3.98
CA GLU A 42 -35.57 5.05 4.85
C GLU A 42 -34.94 4.79 6.22
N ALA A 43 -33.72 5.30 6.48
CA ALA A 43 -33.00 5.13 7.74
C ALA A 43 -33.88 5.48 8.95
N CYS A 44 -33.58 4.88 10.10
CA CYS A 44 -34.31 5.23 11.32
C CYS A 44 -33.91 6.62 11.85
N VAL A 45 -34.72 7.21 12.73
CA VAL A 45 -34.43 8.54 13.32
C VAL A 45 -33.13 8.50 14.12
N VAL A 46 -32.84 7.38 14.80
CA VAL A 46 -31.63 7.20 15.61
C VAL A 46 -30.37 7.29 14.76
N GLU A 47 -30.33 6.55 13.65
CA GLU A 47 -29.18 6.54 12.73
C GLU A 47 -28.94 7.92 12.11
N ARG A 48 -30.00 8.59 11.61
CA ARG A 48 -29.88 9.94 11.06
C ARG A 48 -29.41 10.96 12.11
N ALA A 49 -29.90 10.84 13.34
CA ALA A 49 -29.49 11.71 14.44
C ALA A 49 -28.03 11.48 14.81
N LEU A 50 -27.57 10.22 14.85
CA LEU A 50 -26.18 9.89 15.12
C LEU A 50 -25.26 10.43 14.02
N HIS A 51 -25.63 10.21 12.75
CA HIS A 51 -24.86 10.71 11.61
C HIS A 51 -24.70 12.23 11.65
N ALA A 52 -25.79 12.96 11.85
CA ALA A 52 -25.76 14.42 11.97
C ALA A 52 -24.89 14.87 13.16
N ALA A 53 -25.03 14.24 14.33
CA ALA A 53 -24.24 14.56 15.52
C ALA A 53 -22.74 14.34 15.30
N LEU A 54 -22.35 13.30 14.57
CA LEU A 54 -20.94 12.99 14.28
C LEU A 54 -20.35 13.85 13.16
N LEU A 55 -21.17 14.43 12.28
CA LEU A 55 -20.71 15.45 11.34
C LEU A 55 -20.44 16.79 12.05
N GLU A 56 -21.17 17.09 13.12
CA GLU A 56 -20.95 18.28 13.96
C GLU A 56 -19.78 18.09 14.94
N ASP A 57 -19.74 16.96 15.64
CA ASP A 57 -18.68 16.59 16.60
C ASP A 57 -18.14 15.18 16.31
N PRO A 58 -17.14 15.03 15.41
CA PRO A 58 -16.61 13.74 15.00
C PRO A 58 -16.00 12.92 16.14
N ARG A 59 -15.54 13.59 17.20
CA ARG A 59 -14.87 12.98 18.35
C ARG A 59 -15.85 12.61 19.47
N ARG A 60 -17.14 12.90 19.30
CA ARG A 60 -18.20 12.53 20.25
C ARG A 60 -18.15 11.04 20.58
N VAL A 61 -18.11 10.72 21.87
CA VAL A 61 -18.23 9.33 22.36
C VAL A 61 -19.65 8.81 22.06
N VAL A 62 -19.73 7.60 21.50
CA VAL A 62 -20.99 6.94 21.14
C VAL A 62 -21.07 5.64 21.91
N GLY A 63 -22.14 5.45 22.69
CA GLY A 63 -22.34 4.22 23.46
C GLY A 63 -22.89 3.07 22.60
N ALA A 64 -22.65 1.83 23.03
CA ALA A 64 -23.21 0.64 22.38
C ALA A 64 -24.75 0.64 22.36
N ASP A 65 -25.40 1.23 23.37
CA ASP A 65 -26.85 1.37 23.44
C ASP A 65 -27.41 2.30 22.34
N GLU A 66 -26.67 3.34 21.95
CA GLU A 66 -27.08 4.23 20.85
C GLU A 66 -27.03 3.51 19.51
N ILE A 67 -26.01 2.67 19.31
CA ILE A 67 -25.89 1.82 18.12
C ILE A 67 -27.00 0.76 18.14
N GLY A 68 -27.18 0.05 19.25
CA GLY A 68 -28.19 -1.00 19.38
C GLY A 68 -29.65 -0.52 19.25
N ALA A 69 -29.89 0.79 19.39
CA ALA A 69 -31.20 1.40 19.18
C ALA A 69 -31.54 1.63 17.68
N MET A 70 -30.60 1.44 16.76
CA MET A 70 -30.88 1.53 15.32
C MET A 70 -31.76 0.35 14.88
N ALA A 71 -32.66 0.59 13.92
CA ALA A 71 -33.57 -0.45 13.45
C ALA A 71 -32.91 -1.48 12.51
N ASP A 72 -31.88 -1.06 11.78
CA ASP A 72 -31.20 -1.87 10.77
C ASP A 72 -29.92 -2.50 11.35
N PRO A 73 -29.84 -3.85 11.45
CA PRO A 73 -28.64 -4.54 11.92
C PRO A 73 -27.38 -4.27 11.08
N ASP A 74 -27.53 -4.04 9.77
CA ASP A 74 -26.38 -3.78 8.89
C ASP A 74 -25.80 -2.39 9.19
N ALA A 75 -26.66 -1.40 9.42
CA ALA A 75 -26.24 -0.08 9.89
C ALA A 75 -25.55 -0.16 11.27
N GLN A 76 -26.07 -0.97 12.19
CA GLN A 76 -25.43 -1.19 13.50
C GLN A 76 -24.00 -1.71 13.35
N GLU A 77 -23.78 -2.69 12.47
CA GLU A 77 -22.45 -3.25 12.22
C GLU A 77 -21.51 -2.21 11.60
N ASN A 78 -21.97 -1.48 10.57
CA ASN A 78 -21.17 -0.44 9.91
C ASN A 78 -20.73 0.65 10.90
N TRP A 79 -21.66 1.15 11.71
CA TRP A 79 -21.35 2.16 12.74
C TRP A 79 -20.39 1.61 13.79
N ALA A 80 -20.60 0.39 14.28
CA ALA A 80 -19.69 -0.22 15.26
C ALA A 80 -18.26 -0.33 14.73
N VAL A 81 -18.10 -0.79 13.48
CA VAL A 81 -16.77 -0.94 12.84
C VAL A 81 -16.07 0.41 12.67
N VAL A 82 -16.77 1.44 12.16
CA VAL A 82 -16.15 2.75 11.94
C VAL A 82 -15.84 3.47 13.24
N LEU A 83 -16.70 3.35 14.26
CA LEU A 83 -16.46 3.97 15.56
C LEU A 83 -15.30 3.28 16.30
N GLU A 84 -15.19 1.96 16.24
CA GLU A 84 -14.03 1.23 16.79
C GLU A 84 -12.72 1.69 16.12
N PHE A 85 -12.73 1.84 14.79
CA PHE A 85 -11.58 2.33 14.04
C PHE A 85 -11.24 3.80 14.37
N ARG A 86 -12.24 4.68 14.43
CA ARG A 86 -12.08 6.08 14.84
C ARG A 86 -11.45 6.18 16.23
N ASP A 87 -11.99 5.44 17.19
CA ASP A 87 -11.51 5.46 18.57
C ASP A 87 -10.07 4.94 18.66
N HIS A 88 -9.72 3.95 17.82
CA HIS A 88 -8.32 3.54 17.64
C HIS A 88 -7.45 4.68 17.13
N LEU A 89 -7.86 5.40 16.07
CA LEU A 89 -7.09 6.55 15.56
C LEU A 89 -6.89 7.63 16.63
N LEU A 90 -7.95 7.97 17.38
CA LEU A 90 -7.91 8.99 18.43
C LEU A 90 -7.07 8.62 19.66
N LYS A 91 -6.83 7.31 19.87
CA LYS A 91 -6.00 6.82 20.98
C LYS A 91 -4.51 7.06 20.76
N HIS A 92 -4.09 7.29 19.52
CA HIS A 92 -2.70 7.45 19.14
C HIS A 92 -2.39 8.89 18.74
N PRO A 93 -1.16 9.38 18.99
CA PRO A 93 -0.81 10.77 18.70
C PRO A 93 -0.78 11.08 17.19
N THR A 94 -0.49 10.06 16.37
CA THR A 94 -0.40 10.18 14.90
C THR A 94 -1.01 8.98 14.20
N LEU A 95 -1.36 9.15 12.92
CA LEU A 95 -1.82 8.05 12.05
C LEU A 95 -0.75 6.97 11.89
N GLU A 96 0.53 7.35 11.80
CA GLU A 96 1.66 6.42 11.78
C GLU A 96 1.70 5.55 13.04
N ALA A 97 1.55 6.15 14.22
CA ALA A 97 1.51 5.42 15.48
C ALA A 97 0.28 4.50 15.56
N ALA A 98 -0.87 4.96 15.09
CA ALA A 98 -2.08 4.14 15.01
C ALA A 98 -1.90 2.94 14.07
N TYR A 99 -1.32 3.16 12.90
CA TYR A 99 -1.04 2.11 11.93
C TYR A 99 -0.04 1.08 12.48
N LEU A 100 1.07 1.53 13.06
CA LEU A 100 2.05 0.65 13.71
C LEU A 100 1.43 -0.19 14.83
N ALA A 101 0.52 0.39 15.61
CA ALA A 101 -0.20 -0.33 16.66
C ALA A 101 -1.10 -1.44 16.09
N LEU A 102 -1.80 -1.20 14.98
CA LEU A 102 -2.61 -2.23 14.30
C LEU A 102 -1.73 -3.36 13.76
N ILE A 103 -0.61 -3.03 13.12
CA ILE A 103 0.28 -4.03 12.54
C ILE A 103 0.95 -4.90 13.61
N ARG A 104 1.33 -4.32 14.76
CA ARG A 104 2.00 -5.03 15.86
C ARG A 104 1.04 -5.76 16.79
N GLY A 105 -0.15 -5.20 17.02
CA GLY A 105 -1.18 -5.74 17.92
C GLY A 105 -2.16 -6.70 17.24
N GLY A 106 -2.13 -6.76 15.90
CA GLY A 106 -3.13 -7.45 15.10
C GLY A 106 -4.25 -6.50 14.66
N VAL A 107 -4.69 -6.65 13.41
CA VAL A 107 -5.64 -5.72 12.77
C VAL A 107 -7.08 -5.88 13.27
N GLY A 108 -7.38 -6.93 14.03
CA GLY A 108 -8.71 -7.16 14.62
C GLY A 108 -9.83 -7.19 13.56
N ARG A 109 -10.89 -6.42 13.81
CA ARG A 109 -12.02 -6.23 12.89
C ARG A 109 -11.80 -5.09 11.88
N THR A 110 -10.63 -4.45 11.88
CA THR A 110 -10.36 -3.31 10.99
C THR A 110 -10.44 -3.77 9.53
N PRO A 111 -11.33 -3.17 8.71
CA PRO A 111 -11.43 -3.51 7.30
C PRO A 111 -10.11 -3.29 6.55
N PRO A 112 -9.73 -4.18 5.62
CA PRO A 112 -8.54 -3.99 4.79
C PRO A 112 -8.53 -2.65 4.03
N LEU A 113 -9.70 -2.12 3.67
CA LEU A 113 -9.85 -0.81 3.03
C LEU A 113 -9.33 0.33 3.90
N PHE A 114 -9.55 0.27 5.21
CA PHE A 114 -9.07 1.31 6.13
C PHE A 114 -7.56 1.23 6.31
N LEU A 115 -6.99 0.02 6.32
CA LEU A 115 -5.54 -0.16 6.32
C LEU A 115 -4.92 0.41 5.03
N ASN A 116 -5.51 0.14 3.87
CA ASN A 116 -5.05 0.71 2.60
C ASN A 116 -5.14 2.24 2.59
N GLN A 117 -6.20 2.83 3.16
CA GLN A 117 -6.35 4.28 3.29
C GLN A 117 -5.27 4.88 4.19
N LEU A 118 -4.96 4.24 5.33
CA LEU A 118 -3.86 4.67 6.20
C LEU A 118 -2.51 4.60 5.47
N VAL A 119 -2.24 3.50 4.76
CA VAL A 119 -1.01 3.37 3.96
C VAL A 119 -0.94 4.48 2.90
N HIS A 120 -2.03 4.76 2.19
CA HIS A 120 -2.08 5.79 1.16
C HIS A 120 -1.74 7.18 1.72
N VAL A 121 -2.40 7.61 2.81
CA VAL A 121 -2.18 8.94 3.39
C VAL A 121 -0.83 9.06 4.09
N ILE A 122 -0.36 8.01 4.75
CA ILE A 122 0.99 7.97 5.35
C ILE A 122 2.04 8.03 4.23
N LEU A 123 1.86 7.30 3.14
CA LEU A 123 2.82 7.32 2.04
C LEU A 123 2.84 8.67 1.32
N ARG A 124 1.71 9.36 1.20
CA ARG A 124 1.68 10.76 0.74
C ARG A 124 2.54 11.65 1.62
N ASN A 125 2.53 11.43 2.93
CA ASN A 125 3.37 12.15 3.89
C ASN A 125 4.86 11.78 3.76
N VAL A 126 5.17 10.49 3.62
CA VAL A 126 6.53 9.96 3.42
C VAL A 126 7.18 10.53 2.14
N LEU A 127 6.38 10.68 1.09
CA LEU A 127 6.82 11.19 -0.21
C LEU A 127 6.58 12.69 -0.36
N ASP A 128 6.34 13.41 0.73
CA ASP A 128 6.26 14.86 0.66
C ASP A 128 7.58 15.44 0.13
N GLU A 129 7.47 16.50 -0.66
CA GLU A 129 8.58 17.12 -1.38
C GLU A 129 9.27 16.20 -2.43
N CYS A 130 8.74 15.00 -2.71
CA CYS A 130 9.24 14.16 -3.79
C CYS A 130 8.83 14.72 -5.16
N GLU A 131 9.83 15.07 -5.97
CA GLU A 131 9.64 15.62 -7.33
C GLU A 131 9.85 14.59 -8.45
N ASP A 132 10.04 13.30 -8.13
CA ASP A 132 10.23 12.24 -9.12
C ASP A 132 8.93 11.44 -9.36
N PRO A 133 8.26 11.60 -10.52
CA PRO A 133 7.06 10.85 -10.88
C PRO A 133 7.21 9.33 -10.83
N PHE A 134 8.41 8.78 -11.05
CA PHE A 134 8.62 7.34 -10.97
C PHE A 134 8.53 6.84 -9.53
N VAL A 135 9.08 7.61 -8.58
CA VAL A 135 9.00 7.30 -7.14
C VAL A 135 7.55 7.42 -6.67
N LEU A 136 6.85 8.47 -7.11
CA LEU A 136 5.43 8.62 -6.82
C LEU A 136 4.64 7.43 -7.38
N ARG A 137 4.74 7.14 -8.68
CA ARG A 137 4.03 6.02 -9.30
C ARG A 137 4.35 4.67 -8.66
N ALA A 138 5.60 4.44 -8.29
CA ALA A 138 6.00 3.23 -7.57
C ALA A 138 5.35 3.12 -6.19
N GLY A 139 5.10 4.26 -5.52
CA GLY A 139 4.41 4.31 -4.24
C GLY A 139 2.98 3.77 -4.29
N GLU A 140 2.30 3.89 -5.42
CA GLU A 140 0.94 3.35 -5.59
C GLU A 140 0.86 1.83 -5.35
N LEU A 141 1.96 1.09 -5.55
CA LEU A 141 2.01 -0.35 -5.28
C LEU A 141 1.73 -0.71 -3.82
N PHE A 142 1.97 0.21 -2.88
CA PHE A 142 1.81 -0.02 -1.45
C PHE A 142 0.33 -0.14 -1.04
N TYR A 143 -0.58 0.51 -1.77
CA TYR A 143 -1.99 0.59 -1.41
C TYR A 143 -2.94 0.18 -2.54
N ARG A 144 -2.43 -0.08 -3.75
CA ARG A 144 -3.23 -0.51 -4.91
C ARG A 144 -2.73 -1.82 -5.50
N SER A 145 -3.66 -2.74 -5.77
CA SER A 145 -3.38 -3.97 -6.51
C SER A 145 -2.97 -3.65 -7.95
N GLN A 146 -1.98 -4.37 -8.48
CA GLN A 146 -1.53 -4.20 -9.85
C GLN A 146 -1.75 -5.48 -10.66
N ARG A 147 -2.07 -5.32 -11.94
CA ARG A 147 -1.95 -6.37 -12.95
C ARG A 147 -0.56 -6.32 -13.57
N VAL A 148 0.08 -7.47 -13.66
CA VAL A 148 1.38 -7.65 -14.29
C VAL A 148 1.19 -8.10 -15.74
N THR A 149 1.86 -7.43 -16.67
CA THR A 149 1.90 -7.80 -18.09
C THR A 149 3.35 -7.89 -18.54
N THR A 150 3.69 -8.91 -19.33
CA THR A 150 5.00 -9.03 -19.95
C THR A 150 4.87 -8.75 -21.44
N HIS A 151 5.60 -7.75 -21.94
CA HIS A 151 5.57 -7.36 -23.35
C HIS A 151 6.98 -7.01 -23.84
N GLU A 152 7.46 -7.70 -24.88
CA GLU A 152 8.80 -7.49 -25.48
C GLU A 152 9.96 -7.45 -24.46
N GLY A 153 9.90 -8.30 -23.43
CA GLY A 153 10.90 -8.34 -22.35
C GLY A 153 10.75 -7.27 -21.28
N SER A 154 9.74 -6.40 -21.38
CA SER A 154 9.34 -5.45 -20.34
C SER A 154 8.32 -6.08 -19.39
N LEU A 155 8.49 -5.88 -18.09
CA LEU A 155 7.58 -6.31 -17.04
C LEU A 155 6.85 -5.07 -16.55
N LEU A 156 5.62 -4.89 -17.04
CA LEU A 156 4.80 -3.73 -16.76
C LEU A 156 3.80 -4.05 -15.66
N VAL A 157 3.63 -3.13 -14.73
CA VAL A 157 2.59 -3.18 -13.70
C VAL A 157 1.66 -1.99 -13.84
N ALA A 158 0.37 -2.24 -13.80
CA ALA A 158 -0.67 -1.20 -13.94
C ALA A 158 -1.82 -1.48 -12.98
N ASP A 159 -2.52 -0.42 -12.58
CA ASP A 159 -3.60 -0.52 -11.59
C ASP A 159 -4.70 -1.49 -12.05
N GLU A 160 -5.09 -2.38 -11.14
CA GLU A 160 -6.10 -3.39 -11.41
C GLU A 160 -7.46 -2.78 -11.77
N GLU A 161 -7.91 -1.79 -11.00
CA GLU A 161 -9.23 -1.18 -11.17
C GLU A 161 -9.32 -0.45 -12.51
N THR A 162 -8.25 0.22 -12.92
CA THR A 162 -8.14 0.86 -14.22
C THR A 162 -8.21 -0.15 -15.36
N ILE A 163 -7.50 -1.27 -15.24
CA ILE A 163 -7.55 -2.34 -16.25
C ILE A 163 -8.94 -3.00 -16.29
N ALA A 164 -9.54 -3.27 -15.14
CA ALA A 164 -10.86 -3.89 -15.04
C ALA A 164 -11.96 -2.94 -15.54
N GLY A 165 -11.88 -1.64 -15.23
CA GLY A 165 -12.81 -0.62 -15.71
C GLY A 165 -12.75 -0.41 -17.22
N ASN A 166 -11.58 -0.64 -17.82
CA ASN A 166 -11.38 -0.65 -19.28
C ASN A 166 -11.78 -1.98 -19.95
N ASN A 167 -11.88 -3.07 -19.18
CA ASN A 167 -12.41 -4.37 -19.60
C ASN A 167 -13.60 -4.80 -18.73
N PRO A 168 -14.75 -4.10 -18.78
CA PRO A 168 -15.90 -4.39 -17.90
C PRO A 168 -16.65 -5.70 -18.25
N GLY A 169 -16.08 -6.56 -19.12
CA GLY A 169 -16.55 -7.91 -19.39
C GLY A 169 -15.35 -8.81 -19.73
N GLN A 170 -15.30 -10.09 -19.36
CA GLN A 170 -16.36 -11.05 -19.72
C GLN A 170 -17.19 -10.52 -20.89
N VAL A 171 -16.48 -10.36 -22.00
CA VAL A 171 -17.00 -9.95 -23.28
C VAL A 171 -18.22 -10.82 -23.58
N SER A 172 -19.41 -10.22 -23.71
CA SER A 172 -20.57 -10.92 -24.29
C SER A 172 -20.10 -11.63 -25.58
N PRO A 173 -20.46 -12.90 -25.84
CA PRO A 173 -19.89 -13.69 -26.94
C PRO A 173 -19.87 -13.00 -28.31
N LEU A 174 -20.78 -12.04 -28.52
CA LEU A 174 -20.87 -11.21 -29.72
C LEU A 174 -19.73 -10.19 -29.89
N VAL A 175 -19.23 -9.58 -28.81
CA VAL A 175 -18.13 -8.58 -28.90
C VAL A 175 -16.78 -9.29 -29.11
N GLY A 176 -16.62 -10.52 -28.59
CA GLY A 176 -15.46 -11.38 -28.89
C GLY A 176 -15.45 -11.86 -30.35
N MET A 177 -16.62 -11.98 -31.00
CA MET A 177 -16.72 -12.31 -32.43
C MET A 177 -16.42 -11.13 -33.36
N LEU A 178 -16.46 -9.89 -32.88
CA LEU A 178 -16.24 -8.69 -33.71
C LEU A 178 -14.77 -8.24 -33.74
N GLY A 179 -13.88 -8.85 -32.95
CA GLY A 179 -12.44 -8.60 -33.01
C GLY A 179 -12.01 -7.18 -32.66
N ILE A 180 -12.85 -6.41 -31.95
CA ILE A 180 -12.51 -5.06 -31.51
C ILE A 180 -11.98 -5.16 -30.08
N GLU A 181 -10.69 -5.45 -29.96
CA GLU A 181 -9.95 -5.15 -28.74
C GLU A 181 -9.82 -3.63 -28.64
N LYS A 182 -10.64 -3.00 -27.79
CA LYS A 182 -10.23 -1.73 -27.21
C LYS A 182 -9.35 -2.07 -26.01
N SER A 183 -8.07 -2.38 -26.26
CA SER A 183 -7.07 -2.14 -25.24
C SER A 183 -7.12 -0.65 -24.95
N ALA A 184 -7.57 -0.26 -23.75
CA ALA A 184 -7.23 1.07 -23.29
C ALA A 184 -5.69 1.17 -23.34
N GLU A 185 -5.17 2.17 -24.05
CA GLU A 185 -3.75 2.46 -24.07
C GLU A 185 -3.37 2.88 -22.65
N ILE A 186 -2.85 1.93 -21.86
CA ILE A 186 -2.26 2.26 -20.57
C ILE A 186 -0.92 2.89 -20.89
N ASP A 187 -0.78 4.17 -20.57
CA ASP A 187 0.46 4.90 -20.80
C ASP A 187 1.55 4.35 -19.88
N VAL A 188 2.61 3.79 -20.44
CA VAL A 188 3.79 3.42 -19.65
C VAL A 188 4.54 4.70 -19.29
N LEU A 189 4.76 4.92 -17.99
CA LEU A 189 5.53 6.04 -17.49
C LEU A 189 6.96 5.99 -18.05
N ASN A 190 7.38 7.08 -18.69
CA ASN A 190 8.69 7.27 -19.27
C ASN A 190 9.11 8.74 -19.16
N ASP A 191 10.34 9.07 -19.53
CA ASP A 191 10.89 10.42 -19.37
C ASP A 191 10.11 11.49 -20.18
N ASP A 192 9.49 11.10 -21.31
CA ASP A 192 8.76 12.03 -22.18
C ASP A 192 7.38 12.40 -21.61
N ASN A 193 6.76 11.53 -20.81
CA ASN A 193 5.42 11.75 -20.25
C ASN A 193 5.39 11.97 -18.73
N ALA A 194 6.53 11.83 -18.03
CA ALA A 194 6.62 11.88 -16.57
C ALA A 194 6.02 13.15 -15.94
N ASP A 195 6.21 14.31 -16.58
CA ASP A 195 5.69 15.58 -16.09
C ASP A 195 4.16 15.64 -15.98
N THR A 196 3.45 14.81 -16.76
CA THR A 196 1.98 14.72 -16.75
C THR A 196 1.41 13.91 -15.59
N TYR A 197 2.27 13.20 -14.85
CA TYR A 197 1.86 12.32 -13.75
C TYR A 197 1.06 13.08 -12.67
N TYR A 198 1.49 14.27 -12.28
CA TYR A 198 0.86 15.03 -11.19
C TYR A 198 -0.63 15.30 -11.43
N GLU A 199 -0.99 15.72 -12.65
CA GLU A 199 -2.38 16.00 -13.08
C GLU A 199 -3.23 14.72 -13.21
N ARG A 200 -2.58 13.56 -13.19
CA ARG A 200 -3.16 12.23 -13.36
C ARG A 200 -3.02 11.34 -12.12
N SER A 201 -2.39 11.83 -11.06
CA SER A 201 -2.02 11.02 -9.89
C SER A 201 -3.22 10.36 -9.19
N ASP A 202 -4.39 10.98 -9.23
CA ASP A 202 -5.65 10.41 -8.70
C ASP A 202 -6.39 9.50 -9.71
N ARG A 203 -5.90 9.38 -10.95
CA ARG A 203 -6.47 8.50 -12.00
C ARG A 203 -5.85 7.11 -12.00
N TYR A 204 -4.64 6.96 -11.46
CA TYR A 204 -3.90 5.69 -11.39
C TYR A 204 -3.72 5.00 -12.76
N ASP A 205 -3.66 5.79 -13.83
CA ASP A 205 -3.82 5.33 -15.21
C ASP A 205 -2.50 5.11 -15.98
N MET A 206 -1.36 5.25 -15.30
CA MET A 206 -0.04 4.98 -15.88
C MET A 206 0.47 3.60 -15.45
N ALA A 207 1.12 2.88 -16.36
CA ALA A 207 1.88 1.67 -16.04
C ALA A 207 3.31 2.03 -15.60
N LEU A 208 3.90 1.19 -14.76
CA LEU A 208 5.30 1.27 -14.36
C LEU A 208 6.07 0.07 -14.88
N ASP A 209 7.25 0.31 -15.46
CA ASP A 209 8.16 -0.74 -15.89
C ASP A 209 9.08 -1.16 -14.74
N LEU A 210 8.85 -2.37 -14.23
CA LEU A 210 9.63 -3.00 -13.16
C LEU A 210 10.68 -3.99 -13.70
N THR A 211 10.96 -4.00 -15.00
CA THR A 211 12.06 -4.82 -15.53
C THR A 211 13.36 -4.50 -14.82
N ALA A 212 14.10 -5.57 -14.51
CA ALA A 212 15.34 -5.49 -13.77
C ALA A 212 16.33 -4.49 -14.40
N GLY A 213 16.80 -3.53 -13.60
CA GLY A 213 17.73 -2.48 -14.04
C GLY A 213 17.08 -1.30 -14.79
N ARG A 214 15.75 -1.20 -14.80
CA ARG A 214 15.04 0.00 -15.29
C ARG A 214 14.61 0.92 -14.14
N ARG A 215 14.27 2.15 -14.50
CA ARG A 215 13.97 3.24 -13.55
C ARG A 215 12.84 2.93 -12.56
N GLY A 216 11.80 2.19 -12.97
CA GLY A 216 10.73 1.79 -12.06
C GLY A 216 11.17 0.81 -10.97
N HIS A 217 12.12 -0.09 -11.29
CA HIS A 217 12.73 -1.01 -10.31
C HIS A 217 13.51 -0.20 -9.26
N GLU A 218 14.33 0.77 -9.67
CA GLU A 218 15.05 1.65 -8.76
C GLU A 218 14.10 2.51 -7.90
N ALA A 219 13.09 3.10 -8.53
CA ALA A 219 12.11 3.95 -7.86
C ALA A 219 11.36 3.23 -6.74
N LEU A 220 10.94 1.97 -6.95
CA LEU A 220 10.29 1.20 -5.89
C LEU A 220 11.23 0.89 -4.72
N GLY A 221 12.53 0.67 -4.98
CA GLY A 221 13.55 0.55 -3.93
C GLY A 221 13.64 1.81 -3.06
N GLU A 222 13.65 2.99 -3.70
CA GLU A 222 13.66 4.29 -3.01
C GLU A 222 12.40 4.49 -2.14
N VAL A 223 11.21 4.14 -2.63
CA VAL A 223 9.97 4.20 -1.84
C VAL A 223 10.07 3.31 -0.60
N ILE A 224 10.59 2.08 -0.75
CA ILE A 224 10.77 1.14 0.37
C ILE A 224 11.71 1.74 1.41
N ALA A 225 12.85 2.31 0.99
CA ALA A 225 13.80 2.94 1.90
C ALA A 225 13.16 4.10 2.69
N ARG A 226 12.41 4.99 2.00
CA ARG A 226 11.70 6.11 2.65
C ARG A 226 10.62 5.64 3.62
N TRP A 227 9.85 4.62 3.25
CA TRP A 227 8.82 4.02 4.12
C TRP A 227 9.41 3.49 5.42
N ILE A 228 10.53 2.77 5.32
CA ILE A 228 11.25 2.21 6.46
C ILE A 228 11.81 3.32 7.35
N ARG A 229 12.48 4.32 6.75
CA ARG A 229 13.01 5.48 7.48
C ARG A 229 11.91 6.19 8.26
N HIS A 230 10.78 6.46 7.63
CA HIS A 230 9.68 7.21 8.25
C HIS A 230 9.04 6.47 9.42
N LEU A 231 8.74 5.17 9.27
CA LEU A 231 7.99 4.42 10.28
C LEU A 231 8.85 3.73 11.33
N LEU A 232 10.11 3.43 11.02
CA LEU A 232 11.02 2.73 11.93
C LEU A 232 12.19 3.60 12.40
N ALA A 233 12.35 4.82 11.87
CA ALA A 233 13.53 5.66 12.09
C ALA A 233 14.85 4.96 11.73
N MET A 234 14.78 3.97 10.82
CA MET A 234 15.91 3.15 10.39
C MET A 234 16.38 3.61 9.01
N GLU A 235 17.64 4.03 8.92
CA GLU A 235 18.27 4.31 7.63
C GLU A 235 18.62 2.99 6.93
N ALA A 236 18.30 2.88 5.64
CA ALA A 236 18.65 1.71 4.85
C ALA A 236 18.80 2.05 3.37
N SER A 237 19.76 1.41 2.70
CA SER A 237 19.79 1.32 1.24
C SER A 237 18.99 0.10 0.76
N VAL A 238 18.20 0.30 -0.28
CA VAL A 238 17.40 -0.75 -0.92
C VAL A 238 17.73 -0.76 -2.40
N VAL A 239 18.59 -1.69 -2.82
CA VAL A 239 19.15 -1.73 -4.17
C VAL A 239 18.50 -2.86 -4.98
N PRO A 240 18.02 -2.58 -6.21
CA PRO A 240 17.60 -3.59 -7.17
C PRO A 240 18.63 -4.72 -7.36
N VAL A 241 18.16 -5.96 -7.35
CA VAL A 241 18.98 -7.12 -7.68
C VAL A 241 18.54 -7.67 -9.03
N VAL A 242 19.42 -7.54 -10.03
CA VAL A 242 19.18 -8.03 -11.39
C VAL A 242 19.45 -9.52 -11.53
N GLU A 243 20.45 -10.02 -10.79
CA GLU A 243 20.82 -11.43 -10.80
C GLU A 243 21.36 -11.85 -9.43
N LEU A 244 20.93 -13.00 -8.92
CA LEU A 244 21.52 -13.64 -7.74
C LEU A 244 22.43 -14.78 -8.20
N LYS A 245 23.74 -14.62 -7.99
CA LYS A 245 24.73 -15.70 -8.13
C LYS A 245 25.37 -15.96 -6.78
N ASP A 246 25.36 -17.21 -6.33
CA ASP A 246 26.00 -17.68 -5.10
C ASP A 246 25.70 -16.82 -3.85
N ALA A 247 24.50 -16.23 -3.81
CA ALA A 247 24.10 -15.32 -2.75
C ALA A 247 23.90 -16.06 -1.42
N ARG A 248 24.52 -15.56 -0.36
CA ARG A 248 24.24 -16.00 1.01
C ARG A 248 22.86 -15.49 1.42
N PHE A 249 21.85 -16.35 1.31
CA PHE A 249 20.46 -16.02 1.60
C PHE A 249 20.15 -16.26 3.09
N THR A 250 20.53 -15.30 3.94
CA THR A 250 20.48 -15.41 5.42
C THR A 250 19.31 -14.70 6.08
N TRP A 251 18.62 -13.82 5.36
CA TRP A 251 17.34 -13.28 5.77
C TRP A 251 16.58 -12.78 4.55
N TYR A 252 15.25 -12.82 4.63
CA TYR A 252 14.41 -12.28 3.57
C TYR A 252 13.08 -11.75 4.13
N VAL A 253 12.45 -10.88 3.37
CA VAL A 253 11.09 -10.39 3.60
C VAL A 253 10.31 -10.52 2.30
N GLY A 254 9.24 -11.31 2.33
CA GLY A 254 8.26 -11.30 1.24
C GLY A 254 7.47 -9.99 1.27
N LEU A 255 7.49 -9.24 0.19
CA LEU A 255 6.73 -8.00 0.02
C LEU A 255 5.27 -8.26 -0.32
N ASP A 256 4.90 -9.49 -0.62
CA ASP A 256 3.55 -9.98 -0.86
C ASP A 256 3.46 -11.48 -0.50
N THR A 257 2.29 -12.10 -0.72
CA THR A 257 2.11 -13.53 -0.42
C THR A 257 3.02 -14.42 -1.26
N GLU A 258 3.19 -14.12 -2.56
CA GLU A 258 4.04 -14.96 -3.41
C GLU A 258 5.52 -14.75 -3.13
N GLY A 259 5.93 -13.51 -2.84
CA GLY A 259 7.29 -13.21 -2.38
C GLY A 259 7.65 -13.95 -1.10
N THR A 260 6.71 -14.06 -0.13
CA THR A 260 6.92 -14.90 1.06
C THR A 260 7.10 -16.36 0.67
N ARG A 261 6.21 -16.91 -0.17
CA ARG A 261 6.29 -18.31 -0.61
C ARG A 261 7.60 -18.63 -1.33
N ILE A 262 8.04 -17.76 -2.23
CA ILE A 262 9.32 -17.88 -2.94
C ILE A 262 10.49 -17.82 -1.97
N GLY A 263 10.46 -16.88 -1.03
CA GLY A 263 11.49 -16.76 -0.01
C GLY A 263 11.58 -17.96 0.92
N ASP A 264 10.45 -18.55 1.33
CA ASP A 264 10.41 -19.78 2.12
C ASP A 264 11.07 -20.95 1.38
N MET A 265 10.80 -21.11 0.09
CA MET A 265 11.44 -22.13 -0.74
C MET A 265 12.96 -21.93 -0.80
N LEU A 266 13.42 -20.69 -1.05
CA LEU A 266 14.86 -20.36 -1.07
C LEU A 266 15.52 -20.62 0.29
N TRP A 267 14.84 -20.24 1.37
CA TRP A 267 15.30 -20.42 2.74
C TRP A 267 15.51 -21.90 3.10
N ASN A 268 14.59 -22.75 2.66
CA ASN A 268 14.64 -24.19 2.91
C ASN A 268 15.56 -24.95 1.93
N GLY A 269 16.24 -24.24 1.02
CA GLY A 269 17.12 -24.84 0.02
C GLY A 269 16.38 -25.63 -1.07
N GLU A 270 15.10 -25.34 -1.28
CA GLU A 270 14.30 -25.96 -2.33
C GLU A 270 14.68 -25.41 -3.71
N GLN A 271 14.59 -26.25 -4.74
CA GLN A 271 14.79 -25.78 -6.11
C GLN A 271 13.55 -25.06 -6.62
N ILE A 272 13.77 -23.90 -7.22
CA ILE A 272 12.73 -23.11 -7.85
C ILE A 272 12.67 -23.48 -9.34
N ASP A 273 11.53 -24.00 -9.77
CA ASP A 273 11.28 -24.29 -11.18
C ASP A 273 10.97 -23.02 -12.00
N THR A 274 10.86 -23.17 -13.31
CA THR A 274 10.58 -22.06 -14.22
C THR A 274 9.22 -21.39 -13.96
N ALA A 275 8.24 -22.14 -13.44
CA ALA A 275 6.92 -21.59 -13.14
C ALA A 275 6.97 -20.64 -11.94
N VAL A 276 7.70 -21.02 -10.88
CA VAL A 276 7.91 -20.18 -9.70
C VAL A 276 8.86 -19.02 -10.01
N GLN A 277 9.91 -19.24 -10.82
CA GLN A 277 10.76 -18.14 -11.32
C GLN A 277 9.92 -17.10 -12.08
N GLY A 278 8.98 -17.57 -12.91
CA GLY A 278 8.07 -16.71 -13.66
C GLY A 278 7.05 -15.94 -12.80
N ARG A 279 7.01 -16.16 -11.48
CA ARG A 279 6.21 -15.38 -10.52
C ARG A 279 7.02 -14.29 -9.81
N LEU A 280 8.35 -14.30 -9.90
CA LEU A 280 9.19 -13.26 -9.34
C LEU A 280 9.03 -11.98 -10.18
N VAL A 281 8.61 -10.90 -9.54
CA VAL A 281 8.44 -9.59 -10.18
C VAL A 281 9.64 -8.70 -9.93
N ALA A 282 10.06 -8.57 -8.67
CA ALA A 282 11.21 -7.75 -8.31
C ALA A 282 11.94 -8.33 -7.10
N LEU A 283 13.24 -8.10 -7.06
CA LEU A 283 14.12 -8.49 -5.97
C LEU A 283 14.99 -7.30 -5.57
N TYR A 284 15.19 -7.13 -4.27
CA TYR A 284 16.04 -6.08 -3.71
C TYR A 284 16.96 -6.62 -2.63
N ALA A 285 18.11 -5.97 -2.46
CA ALA A 285 18.99 -6.15 -1.33
C ALA A 285 18.86 -4.92 -0.42
N LEU A 286 18.37 -5.14 0.80
CA LEU A 286 18.28 -4.12 1.84
C LEU A 286 19.47 -4.21 2.77
N ARG A 287 20.12 -3.06 3.03
CA ARG A 287 21.19 -2.92 4.03
C ARG A 287 20.87 -1.75 4.96
N PRO A 288 20.79 -1.97 6.27
CA PRO A 288 20.73 -0.87 7.23
C PRO A 288 22.00 -0.01 7.16
N GLU A 289 21.85 1.26 7.49
CA GLU A 289 22.91 2.26 7.49
C GLU A 289 22.97 3.01 8.83
N GLY A 290 24.02 3.82 9.00
CA GLY A 290 24.16 4.66 10.19
C GLY A 290 24.26 3.85 11.49
N ALA A 291 23.37 4.14 12.44
CA ALA A 291 23.35 3.51 13.75
C ALA A 291 22.90 2.04 13.72
N ASP A 292 22.08 1.66 12.73
CA ASP A 292 21.54 0.32 12.58
C ASP A 292 22.40 -0.57 11.67
N ALA A 293 23.50 -0.01 11.11
CA ALA A 293 24.41 -0.74 10.25
C ALA A 293 25.05 -1.94 11.00
N PRO A 294 25.16 -3.11 10.37
CA PRO A 294 25.81 -4.26 10.98
C PRO A 294 27.28 -3.95 11.30
N ALA A 295 27.79 -4.50 12.40
CA ALA A 295 29.20 -4.36 12.79
C ALA A 295 30.14 -5.00 11.74
N ASP A 296 29.71 -6.12 11.15
CA ASP A 296 30.37 -6.74 10.01
C ASP A 296 29.92 -6.07 8.71
N LYS A 297 30.86 -5.46 7.98
CA LYS A 297 30.61 -4.81 6.70
C LYS A 297 30.34 -5.79 5.57
N ASP A 298 30.78 -7.04 5.71
CA ASP A 298 30.54 -8.11 4.75
C ASP A 298 29.27 -8.90 5.09
N ALA A 299 28.50 -8.43 6.09
CA ALA A 299 27.23 -9.04 6.45
C ALA A 299 26.29 -9.11 5.23
N PRO A 300 25.68 -10.28 4.97
CA PRO A 300 24.73 -10.44 3.87
C PRO A 300 23.50 -9.53 4.07
N PRO A 301 22.95 -8.97 2.98
CA PRO A 301 21.76 -8.11 3.08
C PRO A 301 20.51 -8.94 3.42
N ALA A 302 19.46 -8.23 3.84
CA ALA A 302 18.12 -8.80 3.82
C ALA A 302 17.57 -8.72 2.39
N TYR A 303 17.08 -9.83 1.84
CA TYR A 303 16.47 -9.83 0.51
C TYR A 303 14.98 -9.50 0.58
N LEU A 304 14.52 -8.56 -0.25
CA LEU A 304 13.10 -8.23 -0.37
C LEU A 304 12.56 -8.82 -1.66
N ILE A 305 11.51 -9.62 -1.56
CA ILE A 305 10.99 -10.41 -2.68
C ILE A 305 9.57 -9.97 -2.99
N LEU A 306 9.33 -9.48 -4.20
CA LEU A 306 8.00 -9.15 -4.69
C LEU A 306 7.62 -10.13 -5.79
N GLY A 307 6.48 -10.79 -5.62
CA GLY A 307 5.92 -11.71 -6.60
C GLY A 307 4.58 -11.27 -7.18
N MET A 308 4.06 -12.13 -8.06
CA MET A 308 2.69 -12.09 -8.56
C MET A 308 2.07 -13.48 -8.49
N ASN A 309 0.75 -13.53 -8.30
CA ASN A 309 -0.01 -14.78 -8.28
C ASN A 309 -0.20 -15.36 -9.70
N GLU A 310 -0.92 -16.49 -9.78
CA GLU A 310 -1.23 -17.18 -11.04
C GLU A 310 -2.05 -16.32 -12.01
N ASP A 311 -2.91 -15.45 -11.48
CA ASP A 311 -3.75 -14.52 -12.23
C ASP A 311 -3.00 -13.25 -12.69
N LYS A 312 -1.66 -13.22 -12.52
CA LYS A 312 -0.80 -12.06 -12.80
C LYS A 312 -1.17 -10.84 -11.95
N MET A 313 -1.67 -11.08 -10.74
CA MET A 313 -1.95 -10.03 -9.75
C MET A 313 -0.79 -9.88 -8.79
N LEU A 314 -0.37 -8.64 -8.59
CA LEU A 314 0.61 -8.23 -7.58
C LEU A 314 -0.14 -7.41 -6.52
N ARG A 315 0.00 -7.82 -5.26
CA ARG A 315 -0.58 -7.11 -4.11
C ARG A 315 0.45 -7.00 -3.00
N MET A 316 1.15 -5.86 -2.97
CA MET A 316 2.14 -5.59 -1.94
C MET A 316 1.48 -5.53 -0.55
N LYS A 317 2.27 -5.91 0.46
CA LYS A 317 1.94 -5.89 1.88
C LYS A 317 2.99 -5.05 2.61
N PRO A 318 2.89 -3.72 2.62
CA PRO A 318 3.88 -2.83 3.24
C PRO A 318 4.16 -3.13 4.72
N GLN A 319 3.17 -3.68 5.43
CA GLN A 319 3.32 -4.11 6.82
C GLN A 319 4.41 -5.17 7.01
N ASN A 320 4.73 -5.96 5.98
CA ASN A 320 5.79 -6.96 6.06
C ASN A 320 7.17 -6.32 6.22
N LEU A 321 7.36 -5.08 5.74
CA LEU A 321 8.58 -4.31 5.99
C LEU A 321 8.72 -3.90 7.47
N LEU A 322 7.60 -3.79 8.19
CA LEU A 322 7.58 -3.30 9.57
C LEU A 322 7.69 -4.43 10.60
N THR A 323 7.35 -5.65 10.21
CA THR A 323 7.37 -6.84 11.08
C THR A 323 8.39 -7.88 10.66
N GLY A 324 8.73 -7.95 9.37
CA GLY A 324 9.65 -8.92 8.79
C GLY A 324 11.12 -8.51 8.87
N LEU A 325 11.41 -7.22 9.09
CA LEU A 325 12.78 -6.78 9.33
C LEU A 325 13.18 -7.13 10.76
N ASN A 326 14.11 -8.06 10.91
CA ASN A 326 14.66 -8.42 12.20
C ASN A 326 15.79 -7.45 12.58
N VAL A 327 15.40 -6.24 13.03
CA VAL A 327 16.34 -5.18 13.43
C VAL A 327 17.35 -5.68 14.48
N LYS A 328 16.93 -6.61 15.37
CA LYS A 328 17.81 -7.21 16.38
C LYS A 328 18.76 -8.30 15.86
N ARG A 329 18.45 -8.97 14.74
CA ARG A 329 19.36 -9.96 14.13
C ARG A 329 20.42 -9.33 13.23
N LEU A 330 20.16 -8.14 12.71
CA LEU A 330 21.20 -7.35 12.02
C LEU A 330 22.37 -7.00 12.96
N GLU A 331 22.14 -7.06 14.28
CA GLU A 331 23.16 -6.92 15.33
C GLU A 331 23.84 -8.25 15.73
N THR A 332 23.26 -9.42 15.43
CA THR A 332 23.68 -10.72 16.01
C THR A 332 24.22 -11.76 15.02
N ALA A 333 24.58 -11.36 13.80
CA ALA A 333 25.59 -12.10 13.03
C ALA A 333 26.99 -11.73 13.55
N THR A 334 27.30 -12.17 14.79
CA THR A 334 28.62 -12.03 15.42
C THR A 334 29.43 -13.31 15.29
#